data_AF-A0A7T5ESQ4-F1
#
_entry.id   AF-A0A7T5ESQ4-F1
#
_cell.length_a   1.000
_cell.length_b   1.000
_cell.length_c   1.000
_cell.angle_alpha   90.00
_cell.angle_beta   90.00
_cell.angle_gamma   90.00
#
_symmetry.space_group_name_H-M   'P 1'
#
loop_
_entity.id
_entity.type
_entity.pdbx_description
1 polymer ?
#
loop_
_entity_poly.entity_id
_entity_poly.type
_entity_poly.pdbx_seq_one_letter_code
_entity_poly.pdbx_strand_id
1 'polypeptide(L)' 'MSTEEEIGYADAIRQVSRSLQRRMKSIEDELKTADEDVRTEFEVRLDELHHMMHTVESLHR' A
#
# COMPACT_ATOMS: atom_id res chain seq x y z
N MET A 1 -29.57 -2.11 3.63
CA MET A 1 -29.07 -2.56 2.31
C MET A 1 -28.07 -1.53 1.87
N SER A 2 -26.86 -1.95 1.48
CA SER A 2 -25.89 -1.00 0.93
C SER A 2 -26.27 -0.59 -0.49
N THR A 3 -26.03 0.66 -0.85
CA THR A 3 -26.26 1.15 -2.22
C THR A 3 -25.22 0.57 -3.19
N GLU A 4 -25.50 0.57 -4.49
CA GLU A 4 -24.52 0.17 -5.51
C GLU A 4 -23.25 1.05 -5.45
N GLU A 5 -23.42 2.33 -5.10
CA GLU A 5 -22.32 3.28 -4.91
C GLU A 5 -21.43 2.90 -3.72
N GLU A 6 -22.03 2.48 -2.59
CA GLU A 6 -21.29 2.00 -1.42
C GLU A 6 -20.52 0.71 -1.71
N ILE A 7 -21.10 -0.19 -2.51
CA ILE A 7 -20.43 -1.43 -2.95
C ILE A 7 -19.25 -1.10 -3.86
N GLY A 8 -19.44 -0.20 -4.83
CA GLY A 8 -18.39 0.25 -5.73
C GLY A 8 -17.24 0.94 -5.00
N TYR A 9 -17.56 1.80 -4.03
CA TYR A 9 -16.57 2.45 -3.17
C TYR A 9 -15.77 1.42 -2.37
N ALA A 10 -16.44 0.47 -1.72
CA ALA A 10 -15.78 -0.57 -0.93
C ALA A 10 -14.86 -1.45 -1.78
N ASP A 11 -15.23 -1.76 -3.02
CA ASP A 11 -14.40 -2.56 -3.91
C ASP A 11 -13.17 -1.79 -4.41
N ALA A 12 -13.34 -0.50 -4.75
CA ALA A 12 -12.24 0.37 -5.11
C ALA A 12 -11.19 0.49 -3.99
N ILE A 13 -11.63 0.69 -2.74
CA ILE A 13 -10.75 0.72 -1.57
C ILE A 13 -9.99 -0.60 -1.42
N ARG A 14 -10.68 -1.75 -1.51
CA ARG A 14 -10.02 -3.06 -1.45
C ARG A 14 -8.99 -3.24 -2.56
N GLN A 15 -9.28 -2.79 -3.77
CA GLN A 15 -8.36 -2.91 -4.90
C GLN A 15 -7.09 -2.08 -4.68
N VAL A 16 -7.24 -0.85 -4.17
CA VAL A 16 -6.11 0.03 -3.81
C VAL A 16 -5.28 -0.59 -2.69
N SER A 17 -5.90 -1.03 -1.59
CA SER A 17 -5.19 -1.67 -0.48
C SER A 17 -4.39 -2.91 -0.93
N ARG A 18 -5.00 -3.79 -1.75
CA ARG A 18 -4.27 -4.95 -2.30
C ARG A 18 -3.10 -4.54 -3.20
N SER A 19 -3.24 -3.46 -3.96
CA SER A 19 -2.16 -2.94 -4.80
C SER A 19 -0.98 -2.44 -3.97
N LEU A 20 -1.26 -1.66 -2.92
CA LEU A 20 -0.25 -1.17 -1.97
C LEU A 20 0.44 -2.32 -1.24
N GLN A 21 -0.31 -3.32 -0.75
CA GLN A 21 0.27 -4.52 -0.11
C GLN A 21 1.22 -5.29 -1.03
N ARG A 22 0.87 -5.47 -2.31
CA ARG A 22 1.75 -6.14 -3.27
C ARG A 22 3.03 -5.34 -3.52
N ARG A 23 2.94 -4.02 -3.61
CA ARG A 23 4.11 -3.15 -3.78
C ARG A 23 5.03 -3.19 -2.56
N MET A 24 4.47 -3.12 -1.35
CA MET A 24 5.25 -3.26 -0.11
C MET A 24 5.99 -4.59 -0.10
N LYS A 25 5.30 -5.70 -0.38
CA LYS A 25 5.95 -7.02 -0.45
C LYS A 25 7.07 -7.09 -1.48
N SER A 26 6.89 -6.49 -2.67
CA SER A 26 7.96 -6.44 -3.70
C SER A 26 9.19 -5.71 -3.17
N ILE A 27 8.98 -4.53 -2.55
CA ILE A 27 10.08 -3.74 -1.97
C ILE A 27 10.74 -4.50 -0.82
N GLU A 28 9.98 -5.13 0.08
CA GLU A 28 10.53 -5.97 1.16
C GLU A 28 11.37 -7.13 0.62
N ASP A 29 10.95 -7.75 -0.47
CA ASP A 29 11.70 -8.82 -1.12
C ASP A 29 12.98 -8.29 -1.79
N GLU A 30 12.93 -7.11 -2.43
CA GLU A 30 14.10 -6.42 -3.00
C GLU A 30 15.11 -6.00 -1.91
N LEU A 31 14.62 -5.51 -0.77
CA LEU A 31 15.42 -5.02 0.38
C LEU A 31 16.28 -6.12 0.99
N LYS A 32 15.84 -7.39 0.93
CA LYS A 32 16.61 -8.56 1.41
C LYS A 32 17.91 -8.78 0.63
N THR A 33 17.96 -8.31 -0.62
CA THR A 33 19.09 -8.50 -1.53
C THR A 33 19.74 -7.20 -1.97
N ALA A 34 19.24 -6.06 -1.48
CA ALA A 34 19.72 -4.74 -1.87
C ALA A 34 21.08 -4.42 -1.25
N ASP A 35 21.95 -3.79 -2.05
CA ASP A 35 23.17 -3.18 -1.55
C ASP A 35 22.85 -1.98 -0.66
N GLU A 36 23.79 -1.62 0.21
CA GLU A 36 23.59 -0.58 1.24
C GLU A 36 23.22 0.80 0.64
N ASP A 37 23.75 1.11 -0.55
CA ASP A 37 23.47 2.34 -1.28
C ASP A 37 22.00 2.44 -1.73
N VAL A 38 21.34 1.31 -2.04
CA VAL A 38 19.95 1.27 -2.53
C VAL A 38 18.96 0.98 -1.40
N ARG A 39 19.45 0.40 -0.31
CA ARG A 39 18.63 0.05 0.86
C ARG A 39 17.89 1.25 1.45
N THR A 40 18.58 2.39 1.59
CA THR A 40 17.96 3.62 2.11
C THR A 40 16.79 4.08 1.24
N GLU A 41 16.92 3.97 -0.09
CA GLU A 41 15.84 4.33 -1.01
C GLU A 41 14.64 3.40 -0.87
N PHE A 42 14.87 2.10 -0.72
CA PHE A 42 13.79 1.13 -0.50
C PHE A 42 13.10 1.34 0.85
N GLU A 43 13.83 1.65 1.92
CA GLU A 43 13.26 1.97 3.23
C GLU A 43 12.36 3.21 3.16
N VAL A 44 12.80 4.28 2.49
CA VAL A 44 11.97 5.49 2.27
C VAL A 44 10.70 5.17 1.48
N ARG A 45 10.81 4.41 0.37
CA ARG A 45 9.63 4.01 -0.42
C ARG A 45 8.66 3.15 0.38
N LEU A 46 9.17 2.30 1.27
CA LEU A 46 8.35 1.43 2.11
C LEU A 46 7.56 2.27 3.14
N ASP A 47 8.20 3.27 3.74
CA ASP A 47 7.54 4.25 4.62
C ASP A 47 6.45 5.05 3.89
N GLU A 48 6.70 5.48 2.66
CA GLU A 48 5.69 6.14 1.82
C GLU A 48 4.48 5.25 1.56
N LEU A 49 4.69 3.96 1.25
CA LEU A 49 3.60 3.01 1.03
C LEU A 49 2.80 2.75 2.31
N HIS A 50 3.46 2.67 3.47
CA HIS A 50 2.76 2.58 4.76
C HIS A 50 1.91 3.82 5.03
N HIS A 51 2.44 5.01 4.76
CA HIS A 51 1.69 6.25 4.90
C HIS A 51 0.46 6.30 3.97
N MET A 52 0.62 5.86 2.71
CA MET A 52 -0.49 5.76 1.77
C MET A 52 -1.56 4.76 2.25
N MET A 53 -1.15 3.61 2.78
CA MET A 53 -2.09 2.63 3.34
C MET A 53 -2.89 3.23 4.49
N HIS A 54 -2.21 3.87 5.44
CA HIS A 54 -2.86 4.51 6.57
C HIS A 54 -3.83 5.62 6.12
N THR A 55 -3.49 6.37 5.08
CA THR A 55 -4.38 7.38 4.49
C THR A 55 -5.63 6.76 3.86
N VAL A 56 -5.48 5.64 3.13
CA VAL A 56 -6.64 4.92 2.58
C VAL A 56 -7.53 4.36 3.69
N GLU A 57 -6.93 3.80 4.75
CA GLU A 57 -7.64 3.30 5.91
C GLU A 57 -8.37 4.41 6.69
N SER A 58 -7.78 5.61 6.78
CA SER A 58 -8.40 6.74 7.47
C SER A 58 -9.57 7.35 6.69
N LEU A 59 -9.53 7.32 5.34
CA LEU A 59 -10.63 7.76 4.48
C LEU A 59 -11.80 6.76 4.45
N HIS A 60 -11.58 5.52 4.87
CA HIS A 60 -12.62 4.49 4.94
C HIS A 60 -13.35 4.44 6.29
N ARG A 61 -12.78 5.01 7.36
CA ARG A 61 -13.42 5.09 8.69
C ARG A 61 -14.47 6.19 8.76
#